data_AF-A0A0D3I2W7-F1
#
_entry.id   AF-A0A0D3I2W7-F1
#
_cell.length_a   1.000
_cell.length_b   1.000
_cell.length_c   1.000
_cell.angle_alpha   90.00
_cell.angle_beta   90.00
_cell.angle_gamma   90.00
#
_symmetry.space_group_name_H-M   'P 1'
#
loop_
_entity.id
_entity.type
_entity.pdbx_description
1 polymer ?
#
loop_
_entity_poly.entity_id
_entity_poly.type
_entity_poly.pdbx_seq_one_letter_code
_entity_poly.pdbx_strand_id
1 'polypeptide(L)'
;MLLAWASSEGEVCRRGQHGPRCAGDADCAGVEYCVRCAQSGFCTDVPLPGGGTPRRDGKMDCGEGVPLCGVLTLETGYGGGYYHHAHPSVHGLWPQLEFEQHEWSKHGTCAGAADADDFFAQVCNLSSAPLALLSAERQKGGSLADMTAALKQEGHTAGYPLRTVDPPHSQLELSACASRRRPGMVALCSERVPMRGHGEHGPACESDVDCAHVTGCVRCAQSGFCTDVPLPAAE
;
A
#
# COMPACT_ATOMS: atom_id res chain seq x y z
N MET A 1 19.40 -59.73 -14.27
CA MET A 1 18.26 -58.85 -14.58
C MET A 1 18.06 -57.95 -13.36
N LEU A 2 18.80 -56.84 -13.30
CA LEU A 2 18.84 -55.90 -12.17
C LEU A 2 18.02 -54.67 -12.59
N LEU A 3 16.83 -54.52 -12.01
CA LEU A 3 16.07 -53.26 -12.05
C LEU A 3 16.59 -52.38 -10.91
N ALA A 4 17.39 -51.37 -11.26
CA ALA A 4 17.77 -50.33 -10.31
C ALA A 4 16.62 -49.32 -10.19
N TRP A 5 15.99 -49.26 -9.02
CA TRP A 5 15.17 -48.11 -8.62
C TRP A 5 16.13 -46.98 -8.24
N ALA A 6 16.21 -45.95 -9.09
CA ALA A 6 16.81 -44.68 -8.72
C ALA A 6 15.75 -43.87 -7.97
N SER A 7 15.94 -43.68 -6.66
CA SER A 7 15.15 -42.75 -5.85
C SER A 7 15.29 -41.33 -6.42
N SER A 8 14.16 -40.68 -6.68
CA SER A 8 14.05 -39.27 -7.09
C SER A 8 14.33 -38.33 -5.92
N GLU A 9 15.56 -38.31 -5.42
CA GLU A 9 15.99 -37.26 -4.50
C GLU A 9 16.24 -35.97 -5.29
N GLY A 10 15.23 -35.09 -5.35
CA GLY A 10 15.42 -33.69 -5.75
C GLY A 10 14.30 -33.06 -6.59
N GLU A 11 13.02 -33.30 -6.30
CA GLU A 11 11.88 -32.64 -6.97
C GLU A 11 11.52 -31.27 -6.38
N VAL A 12 12.51 -30.53 -5.85
CA VAL A 12 12.27 -29.23 -5.21
C VAL A 12 13.31 -28.23 -5.67
N CYS A 13 12.88 -27.08 -6.18
CA CYS A 13 13.78 -25.97 -6.42
C CYS A 13 14.19 -25.32 -5.09
N ARG A 14 15.49 -25.16 -4.87
CA ARG A 14 16.03 -24.41 -3.72
C ARG A 14 16.59 -23.09 -4.20
N ARG A 15 16.41 -22.05 -3.39
CA ARG A 15 16.84 -20.69 -3.75
C ARG A 15 18.31 -20.65 -4.11
N GLY A 16 18.59 -20.23 -5.35
CA GLY A 16 19.95 -20.13 -5.89
C GLY A 16 20.61 -21.46 -6.29
N GLN A 17 19.85 -22.55 -6.36
CA GLN A 17 20.33 -23.86 -6.85
C GLN A 17 19.56 -24.29 -8.10
N HIS A 18 20.18 -25.15 -8.91
CA HIS A 18 19.47 -25.80 -10.01
C HIS A 18 18.46 -26.81 -9.45
N GLY A 19 17.23 -26.76 -9.94
CA GLY A 19 16.22 -27.79 -9.73
C GLY A 19 16.44 -29.01 -10.61
N PRO A 20 15.41 -29.88 -10.78
CA PRO A 20 15.50 -31.04 -11.67
C PRO A 20 15.69 -30.63 -13.14
N ARG A 21 16.11 -31.58 -13.97
CA ARG A 21 16.31 -31.36 -15.40
C ARG A 21 15.00 -31.07 -16.11
N CYS A 22 15.03 -30.17 -17.09
CA CYS A 22 13.90 -29.82 -17.94
C CYS A 22 14.35 -29.63 -19.40
N ALA A 23 13.45 -29.94 -20.33
CA ALA A 23 13.51 -29.57 -21.73
C ALA A 23 12.64 -28.33 -22.03
N GLY A 24 11.63 -28.06 -21.20
CA GLY A 24 10.82 -26.85 -21.25
C GLY A 24 10.03 -26.59 -19.96
N ASP A 25 9.28 -25.50 -19.91
CA ASP A 25 8.57 -25.07 -18.68
C ASP A 25 7.54 -26.09 -18.17
N ALA A 26 6.97 -26.90 -19.08
CA ALA A 26 6.02 -27.96 -18.73
C ALA A 26 6.63 -29.03 -17.81
N ASP A 27 7.94 -29.28 -17.91
CA ASP A 27 8.63 -30.27 -17.07
C ASP A 27 8.81 -29.78 -15.62
N CYS A 28 8.71 -28.47 -15.40
CA CYS A 28 8.80 -27.85 -14.09
C CYS A 28 7.42 -27.65 -13.43
N ALA A 29 6.34 -27.92 -14.17
CA ALA A 29 4.99 -27.77 -13.66
C ALA A 29 4.71 -28.84 -12.58
N GLY A 30 4.39 -28.39 -11.36
CA GLY A 30 4.14 -29.28 -10.22
C GLY A 30 5.37 -29.66 -9.41
N VAL A 31 6.57 -29.21 -9.81
CA VAL A 31 7.79 -29.35 -9.01
C VAL A 31 7.81 -28.26 -7.94
N GLU A 32 7.93 -28.64 -6.67
CA GLU A 32 7.74 -27.71 -5.55
C GLU A 32 8.78 -26.56 -5.62
N TYR A 33 8.29 -25.32 -5.52
CA TYR A 33 9.04 -24.06 -5.66
C TYR A 33 9.74 -23.80 -7.01
N CYS A 34 9.56 -24.66 -8.03
CA CYS A 34 10.04 -24.36 -9.37
C CYS A 34 8.99 -23.55 -10.14
N VAL A 35 9.44 -22.55 -10.90
CA VAL A 35 8.52 -21.68 -11.66
C VAL A 35 8.64 -21.86 -13.17
N ARG A 36 9.81 -22.32 -13.68
CA ARG A 36 10.06 -22.51 -15.11
C ARG A 36 11.38 -23.26 -15.38
N CYS A 37 11.63 -23.58 -16.64
CA CYS A 37 12.93 -24.03 -17.11
C CYS A 37 13.85 -22.83 -17.35
N ALA A 38 15.05 -22.84 -16.75
CA ALA A 38 15.98 -21.72 -16.81
C ALA A 38 16.71 -21.56 -18.16
N GLN A 39 16.33 -22.33 -19.18
CA GLN A 39 17.06 -22.53 -20.44
C GLN A 39 18.48 -23.11 -20.27
N SER A 40 18.92 -23.38 -19.04
CA SER A 40 20.15 -24.11 -18.72
C SER A 40 19.99 -25.63 -18.76
N GLY A 41 18.78 -26.12 -19.06
CA GLY A 41 18.40 -27.53 -18.94
C GLY A 41 17.95 -27.94 -17.54
N PHE A 42 17.75 -26.98 -16.62
CA PHE A 42 17.29 -27.21 -15.26
C PHE A 42 16.18 -26.24 -14.85
N CYS A 43 15.24 -26.71 -14.03
CA CYS A 43 14.21 -25.89 -13.42
C CYS A 43 14.84 -24.88 -12.45
N THR A 44 14.15 -23.75 -12.23
CA THR A 44 14.60 -22.70 -11.32
C THR A 44 13.42 -22.09 -10.55
N ASP A 45 13.71 -21.51 -9.39
CA ASP A 45 12.79 -20.66 -8.62
C ASP A 45 12.79 -19.19 -9.11
N VAL A 46 13.64 -18.84 -10.08
CA VAL A 46 13.78 -17.48 -10.61
C VAL A 46 12.81 -17.22 -11.77
N PRO A 47 11.87 -16.27 -11.65
CA PRO A 47 10.96 -15.90 -12.75
C PRO A 47 11.71 -15.34 -13.97
N LEU A 48 11.06 -15.21 -15.12
CA LEU A 48 11.66 -14.49 -16.26
C LEU A 48 11.84 -13.00 -15.87
N PRO A 49 12.92 -12.32 -16.29
CA PRO A 49 13.00 -10.87 -16.21
C PRO A 49 11.87 -10.26 -17.05
N GLY A 50 10.89 -9.61 -16.41
CA GLY A 50 9.65 -9.14 -17.06
C GLY A 50 8.50 -10.16 -17.07
N GLY A 51 8.75 -11.38 -16.59
CA GLY A 51 7.77 -12.40 -16.23
C GLY A 51 7.80 -12.68 -14.73
N GLY A 52 7.96 -11.64 -13.91
CA GLY A 52 7.42 -11.68 -12.56
C GLY A 52 5.95 -12.06 -12.70
N THR A 53 5.47 -12.98 -11.86
CA THR A 53 4.04 -13.25 -11.81
C THR A 53 3.32 -11.89 -11.82
N PRO A 54 2.48 -11.57 -12.81
CA PRO A 54 1.47 -10.59 -12.53
C PRO A 54 0.74 -11.21 -11.34
N ARG A 55 0.69 -10.51 -10.20
CA ARG A 55 -0.42 -10.73 -9.27
C ARG A 55 -1.67 -10.43 -10.08
N ARG A 56 -2.20 -11.45 -10.78
CA ARG A 56 -3.35 -11.43 -11.68
C ARG A 56 -4.67 -11.29 -10.92
N ASP A 57 -4.62 -10.64 -9.77
CA ASP A 57 -5.79 -10.36 -8.96
C ASP A 57 -6.14 -8.87 -9.03
N GLY A 58 -5.27 -8.03 -9.64
CA GLY A 58 -5.44 -6.57 -9.59
C GLY A 58 -5.29 -5.99 -8.19
N LYS A 59 -4.80 -6.78 -7.23
CA LYS A 59 -4.63 -6.40 -5.82
C LYS A 59 -3.20 -5.95 -5.57
N MET A 60 -3.01 -4.78 -4.97
CA MET A 60 -1.68 -4.34 -4.55
C MET A 60 -1.13 -5.20 -3.42
N ASP A 61 0.20 -5.25 -3.29
CA ASP A 61 0.86 -5.89 -2.16
C ASP A 61 1.01 -4.92 -0.99
N CYS A 62 0.19 -5.10 0.04
CA CYS A 62 0.21 -4.27 1.24
C CYS A 62 0.91 -4.96 2.42
N GLY A 63 1.72 -5.97 2.12
CA GLY A 63 2.39 -6.81 3.09
C GLY A 63 1.52 -7.97 3.59
N GLU A 64 2.18 -8.93 4.23
CA GLU A 64 1.60 -10.20 4.68
C GLU A 64 0.38 -9.99 5.59
N GLY A 65 -0.79 -10.48 5.18
CA GLY A 65 -2.02 -10.41 5.97
C GLY A 65 -2.86 -9.14 5.80
N VAL A 66 -2.60 -8.30 4.79
CA VAL A 66 -3.52 -7.22 4.39
C VAL A 66 -4.35 -7.69 3.19
N PRO A 67 -5.62 -8.06 3.38
CA PRO A 67 -6.42 -8.71 2.34
C PRO A 67 -6.95 -7.76 1.27
N LEU A 68 -6.90 -6.44 1.50
CA LEU A 68 -7.50 -5.41 0.66
C LEU A 68 -6.60 -4.19 0.51
N CYS A 69 -6.37 -3.82 -0.75
CA CYS A 69 -5.56 -2.68 -1.15
C CYS A 69 -6.22 -1.98 -2.32
N GLY A 70 -6.29 -0.66 -2.26
CA GLY A 70 -6.83 0.22 -3.28
C GLY A 70 -5.92 1.42 -3.54
N VAL A 71 -6.33 2.26 -4.48
CA VAL A 71 -5.63 3.49 -4.82
C VAL A 71 -6.55 4.66 -4.45
N LEU A 72 -6.00 5.64 -3.74
CA LEU A 72 -6.61 6.94 -3.57
C LEU A 72 -5.98 7.89 -4.59
N THR A 73 -6.76 8.28 -5.61
CA THR A 73 -6.29 9.17 -6.66
C THR A 73 -6.68 10.62 -6.34
N LEU A 74 -5.68 11.50 -6.30
CA LEU A 74 -5.84 12.92 -6.04
C LEU A 74 -5.60 13.70 -7.33
N GLU A 75 -6.49 14.62 -7.67
CA GLU A 75 -6.36 15.52 -8.80
C GLU A 75 -5.78 16.85 -8.31
N THR A 76 -4.74 17.36 -8.97
CA THR A 76 -4.17 18.67 -8.60
C THR A 76 -5.00 19.84 -9.11
N GLY A 77 -5.81 19.60 -10.15
CA GLY A 77 -6.56 20.60 -10.90
C GLY A 77 -5.77 21.29 -12.01
N TYR A 78 -4.53 20.87 -12.28
CA TYR A 78 -3.73 21.33 -13.44
C TYR A 78 -3.92 20.50 -14.70
N GLY A 79 -4.73 19.44 -14.64
CA GLY A 79 -5.04 18.61 -15.82
C GLY A 79 -5.85 19.37 -16.86
N GLY A 80 -6.04 18.77 -18.04
CA GLY A 80 -6.91 19.33 -19.08
C GLY A 80 -8.37 18.90 -18.96
N GLY A 81 -9.29 19.66 -19.57
CA GLY A 81 -10.70 19.29 -19.68
C GLY A 81 -11.37 19.11 -18.31
N TYR A 82 -11.92 17.92 -18.06
CA TYR A 82 -12.58 17.55 -16.80
C TYR A 82 -11.65 17.58 -15.58
N TYR A 83 -10.33 17.46 -15.78
CA TYR A 83 -9.32 17.50 -14.73
C TYR A 83 -8.81 18.92 -14.43
N HIS A 84 -9.33 19.92 -15.14
CA HIS A 84 -9.00 21.33 -14.90
C HIS A 84 -10.02 21.94 -13.93
N HIS A 85 -9.59 22.24 -12.71
CA HIS A 85 -10.45 22.84 -11.69
C HIS A 85 -9.61 23.65 -10.70
N ALA A 86 -10.25 24.55 -9.94
CA ALA A 86 -9.56 25.57 -9.15
C ALA A 86 -8.89 25.05 -7.86
N HIS A 87 -9.29 23.87 -7.37
CA HIS A 87 -8.80 23.32 -6.10
C HIS A 87 -8.50 21.83 -6.25
N PRO A 88 -7.43 21.30 -5.64
CA PRO A 88 -7.19 19.87 -5.61
C PRO A 88 -8.40 19.10 -5.04
N SER A 89 -8.65 17.91 -5.57
CA SER A 89 -9.83 17.10 -5.23
C SER A 89 -9.51 15.60 -5.27
N VAL A 90 -10.43 14.78 -4.75
CA VAL A 90 -10.37 13.32 -4.93
C VAL A 90 -11.00 12.97 -6.27
N HIS A 91 -10.32 12.15 -7.07
CA HIS A 91 -10.91 11.59 -8.29
C HIS A 91 -12.08 10.66 -7.96
N GLY A 92 -13.16 10.73 -8.74
CA GLY A 92 -14.36 9.90 -8.53
C GLY A 92 -15.35 10.45 -7.50
N LEU A 93 -14.95 11.40 -6.64
CA LEU A 93 -15.86 12.04 -5.66
C LEU A 93 -16.39 13.38 -6.13
N TRP A 94 -17.06 13.36 -7.27
CA TRP A 94 -17.72 14.53 -7.82
C TRP A 94 -19.10 14.66 -7.16
N PRO A 95 -19.66 15.88 -6.96
CA PRO A 95 -20.94 16.10 -6.28
C PRO A 95 -22.17 15.63 -7.08
N GLN A 96 -22.00 14.57 -7.86
CA GLN A 96 -22.95 13.99 -8.80
C GLN A 96 -23.29 12.59 -8.29
N LEU A 97 -24.57 12.39 -7.96
CA LEU A 97 -25.06 11.15 -7.36
C LEU A 97 -24.72 9.89 -8.19
N GLU A 98 -24.65 9.99 -9.52
CA GLU A 98 -24.29 8.87 -10.39
C GLU A 98 -22.83 8.41 -10.19
N PHE A 99 -21.92 9.33 -9.86
CA PHE A 99 -20.54 9.00 -9.54
C PHE A 99 -20.44 8.39 -8.14
N GLU A 100 -21.11 8.95 -7.14
CA GLU A 100 -21.17 8.33 -5.81
C GLU A 100 -21.73 6.90 -5.88
N GLN A 101 -22.77 6.67 -6.69
CA GLN A 101 -23.29 5.33 -6.93
C GLN A 101 -22.28 4.42 -7.62
N HIS A 102 -21.55 4.92 -8.63
CA HIS A 102 -20.48 4.18 -9.30
C HIS A 102 -19.38 3.78 -8.31
N GLU A 103 -18.86 4.75 -7.56
CA GLU A 103 -17.77 4.56 -6.61
C GLU A 103 -18.16 3.57 -5.52
N TRP A 104 -19.37 3.70 -4.97
CA TRP A 104 -19.88 2.75 -3.99
C TRP A 104 -20.03 1.35 -4.58
N SER A 105 -20.73 1.20 -5.70
CA SER A 105 -21.05 -0.12 -6.25
C SER A 105 -19.83 -0.86 -6.80
N LYS A 106 -18.78 -0.14 -7.22
CA LYS A 106 -17.58 -0.73 -7.83
C LYS A 106 -16.44 -0.90 -6.83
N HIS A 107 -16.27 0.08 -5.94
CA HIS A 107 -15.11 0.16 -5.06
C HIS A 107 -15.51 0.02 -3.59
N GLY A 108 -16.52 0.76 -3.15
CA GLY A 108 -16.96 0.78 -1.76
C GLY A 108 -17.43 -0.56 -1.21
N THR A 109 -18.24 -1.32 -1.95
CA THR A 109 -18.72 -2.65 -1.53
C THR A 109 -17.61 -3.67 -1.27
N CYS A 110 -16.42 -3.42 -1.84
CA CYS A 110 -15.25 -4.27 -1.68
C CYS A 110 -14.21 -3.68 -0.71
N ALA A 111 -14.38 -2.43 -0.27
CA ALA A 111 -13.40 -1.72 0.56
C ALA A 111 -13.42 -2.15 2.04
N GLY A 112 -14.38 -2.99 2.43
CA GLY A 112 -14.62 -3.37 3.82
C GLY A 112 -15.38 -2.33 4.63
N ALA A 113 -15.82 -1.23 4.01
CA ALA A 113 -16.69 -0.24 4.63
C ALA A 113 -18.06 -0.85 4.95
N ALA A 114 -18.71 -0.35 6.01
CA ALA A 114 -20.00 -0.83 6.47
C ALA A 114 -21.14 -0.51 5.48
N ASP A 115 -21.11 0.69 4.92
CA ASP A 115 -22.06 1.22 3.95
C ASP A 115 -21.43 2.38 3.15
N ALA A 116 -22.23 3.03 2.29
CA ALA A 116 -21.77 4.12 1.44
C ALA A 116 -21.33 5.35 2.26
N ASP A 117 -22.04 5.68 3.34
CA ASP A 117 -21.70 6.82 4.18
C ASP A 117 -20.36 6.61 4.87
N ASP A 118 -20.12 5.41 5.40
CA ASP A 118 -18.84 5.01 5.99
C ASP A 118 -17.71 5.04 4.94
N PHE A 119 -17.94 4.49 3.74
CA PHE A 119 -16.95 4.52 2.66
C PHE A 119 -16.52 5.95 2.31
N PHE A 120 -17.47 6.85 2.05
CA PHE A 120 -17.15 8.22 1.69
C PHE A 120 -16.58 9.02 2.85
N ALA A 121 -17.02 8.80 4.09
CA ALA A 121 -16.40 9.39 5.27
C ALA A 121 -14.92 8.98 5.40
N GLN A 122 -14.61 7.71 5.15
CA GLN A 122 -13.23 7.22 5.15
C GLN A 122 -12.39 7.84 4.03
N VAL A 123 -12.90 7.93 2.80
CA VAL A 123 -12.19 8.58 1.68
C VAL A 123 -11.93 10.07 1.97
N CYS A 124 -12.91 10.77 2.53
CA CYS A 124 -12.75 12.16 2.97
C CYS A 124 -11.67 12.29 4.05
N ASN A 125 -11.69 11.43 5.07
CA ASN A 125 -10.70 11.46 6.15
C ASN A 125 -9.29 11.19 5.62
N LEU A 126 -9.13 10.18 4.75
CA LEU A 126 -7.84 9.81 4.15
C LEU A 126 -7.27 10.89 3.23
N SER A 127 -8.14 11.56 2.47
CA SER A 127 -7.72 12.57 1.49
C SER A 127 -7.46 13.96 2.09
N SER A 128 -8.04 14.27 3.25
CA SER A 128 -7.98 15.61 3.87
C SER A 128 -6.57 16.20 3.98
N ALA A 129 -5.64 15.48 4.61
CA ALA A 129 -4.27 15.94 4.82
C ALA A 129 -3.45 16.02 3.51
N PRO A 130 -3.46 15.01 2.62
CA PRO A 130 -2.86 15.15 1.29
C PRO A 130 -3.40 16.36 0.51
N LEU A 131 -4.72 16.56 0.48
CA LEU A 131 -5.35 17.66 -0.25
C LEU A 131 -4.97 19.02 0.33
N ALA A 132 -4.81 19.13 1.65
CA ALA A 132 -4.33 20.34 2.29
C ALA A 132 -2.90 20.68 1.84
N LEU A 133 -2.02 19.67 1.72
CA LEU A 133 -0.66 19.85 1.19
C LEU A 133 -0.67 20.28 -0.27
N LEU A 134 -1.45 19.61 -1.12
CA LEU A 134 -1.60 20.00 -2.53
C LEU A 134 -2.13 21.43 -2.65
N SER A 135 -3.10 21.81 -1.81
CA SER A 135 -3.66 23.16 -1.79
C SER A 135 -2.62 24.20 -1.37
N ALA A 136 -1.80 23.89 -0.37
CA ALA A 136 -0.72 24.78 0.07
C ALA A 136 0.34 24.98 -1.02
N GLU A 137 0.74 23.93 -1.73
CA GLU A 137 1.67 24.05 -2.86
C GLU A 137 1.03 24.84 -4.01
N ARG A 138 -0.25 24.60 -4.29
CA ARG A 138 -0.98 25.34 -5.32
C ARG A 138 -1.04 26.85 -5.04
N GLN A 139 -1.26 27.23 -3.78
CA GLN A 139 -1.30 28.63 -3.35
C GLN A 139 0.07 29.33 -3.53
N LYS A 140 1.17 28.58 -3.49
CA LYS A 140 2.52 29.08 -3.76
C LYS A 140 2.85 29.15 -5.25
N GLY A 141 1.94 28.71 -6.12
CA GLY A 141 2.20 28.55 -7.56
C GLY A 141 3.04 27.32 -7.89
N GLY A 142 3.10 26.33 -6.98
CA GLY A 142 3.83 25.09 -7.16
C GLY A 142 3.24 24.22 -8.27
N SER A 143 4.11 23.53 -8.98
CA SER A 143 3.80 22.60 -10.06
C SER A 143 3.35 21.23 -9.55
N LEU A 144 2.92 20.34 -10.46
CA LEU A 144 2.73 18.91 -10.17
C LEU A 144 3.99 18.27 -9.54
N ALA A 145 5.18 18.71 -9.95
CA ALA A 145 6.44 18.19 -9.39
C ALA A 145 6.66 18.66 -7.95
N ASP A 146 6.30 19.91 -7.63
CA ASP A 146 6.40 20.46 -6.27
C ASP A 146 5.40 19.77 -5.33
N MET A 147 4.18 19.55 -5.80
CA MET A 147 3.16 18.76 -5.12
C MET A 147 3.61 17.30 -4.88
N THR A 148 4.20 16.67 -5.89
CA THR A 148 4.79 15.33 -5.78
C THR A 148 5.88 15.32 -4.72
N ALA A 149 6.77 16.31 -4.71
CA ALA A 149 7.84 16.45 -3.74
C ALA A 149 7.30 16.66 -2.33
N ALA A 150 6.27 17.51 -2.16
CA ALA A 150 5.63 17.77 -0.87
C ALA A 150 4.98 16.51 -0.27
N LEU A 151 4.31 15.69 -1.09
CA LEU A 151 3.78 14.40 -0.63
C LEU A 151 4.88 13.39 -0.26
N LYS A 152 6.02 13.43 -0.96
CA LYS A 152 7.18 12.56 -0.68
C LYS A 152 8.05 13.06 0.47
N GLN A 153 7.95 14.31 0.89
CA GLN A 153 8.85 14.90 1.87
C GLN A 153 8.65 14.25 3.25
N GLU A 154 9.74 13.72 3.81
CA GLU A 154 9.76 12.86 5.00
C GLU A 154 9.48 13.59 6.34
N GLY A 155 8.96 14.82 6.31
CA GLY A 155 8.59 15.61 7.49
C GLY A 155 7.24 15.21 8.11
N HIS A 156 6.48 14.33 7.46
CA HIS A 156 5.23 13.76 7.97
C HIS A 156 5.42 12.28 8.34
N THR A 157 6.37 11.98 9.24
CA THR A 157 6.65 10.67 9.89
C THR A 157 6.70 9.37 9.06
N ALA A 158 6.45 9.39 7.75
CA ALA A 158 6.62 8.28 6.80
C ALA A 158 6.62 8.67 5.31
N GLY A 159 6.21 9.90 4.94
CA GLY A 159 5.91 10.24 3.55
C GLY A 159 4.59 9.58 3.08
N TYR A 160 3.85 10.23 2.19
CA TYR A 160 2.67 9.60 1.60
C TYR A 160 3.11 8.49 0.63
N PRO A 161 2.44 7.32 0.61
CA PRO A 161 2.84 6.20 -0.23
C PRO A 161 2.41 6.43 -1.68
N LEU A 162 3.06 7.41 -2.33
CA LEU A 162 2.80 7.77 -3.71
C LEU A 162 3.26 6.64 -4.63
N ARG A 163 2.29 5.90 -5.16
CA ARG A 163 2.49 4.79 -6.08
C ARG A 163 2.90 5.28 -7.46
N THR A 164 2.15 6.25 -7.98
CA THR A 164 2.28 6.69 -9.38
C THR A 164 1.87 8.16 -9.50
N VAL A 165 2.46 8.83 -10.48
CA VAL A 165 2.06 10.16 -10.93
C VAL A 165 1.55 9.99 -12.36
N ASP A 166 0.41 10.60 -12.67
CA ASP A 166 -0.16 10.64 -14.03
C ASP A 166 -0.06 12.08 -14.56
N PRO A 167 1.05 12.44 -15.25
CA PRO A 167 1.24 13.80 -15.75
C PRO A 167 0.18 14.26 -16.76
N PRO A 168 -0.28 13.43 -17.73
CA PRO A 168 -1.36 13.81 -18.65
C PRO A 168 -2.62 14.35 -17.98
N HIS A 169 -3.06 13.75 -16.87
CA HIS A 169 -4.26 14.18 -16.13
C HIS A 169 -3.93 15.00 -14.87
N SER A 170 -2.65 15.17 -14.57
CA SER A 170 -2.14 15.83 -13.36
C SER A 170 -2.70 15.20 -12.08
N GLN A 171 -2.59 13.88 -11.98
CA GLN A 171 -3.09 13.10 -10.84
C GLN A 171 -1.94 12.43 -10.06
N LEU A 172 -2.21 12.16 -8.79
CA LEU A 172 -1.29 11.58 -7.81
C LEU A 172 -1.99 10.39 -7.15
N GLU A 173 -1.43 9.19 -7.33
CA GLU A 173 -2.02 7.94 -6.83
C GLU A 173 -1.35 7.50 -5.53
N LEU A 174 -2.09 7.51 -4.43
CA LEU A 174 -1.64 7.05 -3.13
C LEU A 174 -2.10 5.62 -2.87
N SER A 175 -1.23 4.79 -2.32
CA SER A 175 -1.61 3.45 -1.88
C SER A 175 -2.47 3.49 -0.61
N ALA A 176 -3.61 2.83 -0.65
CA ALA A 176 -4.53 2.67 0.48
C ALA A 176 -4.78 1.19 0.79
N CYS A 177 -4.92 0.86 2.07
CA CYS A 177 -4.88 -0.47 2.65
C CYS A 177 -6.04 -0.63 3.63
N ALA A 178 -6.66 -1.80 3.71
CA ALA A 178 -7.50 -2.11 4.87
C ALA A 178 -6.67 -2.16 6.16
N SER A 179 -7.16 -1.50 7.21
CA SER A 179 -6.52 -1.41 8.51
C SER A 179 -6.59 -2.76 9.23
N ARG A 180 -5.43 -3.28 9.64
CA ARG A 180 -5.35 -4.47 10.49
C ARG A 180 -5.85 -4.22 11.92
N ARG A 181 -5.76 -2.97 12.39
CA ARG A 181 -6.08 -2.59 13.78
C ARG A 181 -7.57 -2.31 13.98
N ARG A 182 -8.27 -1.93 12.91
CA ARG A 182 -9.69 -1.59 12.94
C ARG A 182 -10.34 -2.23 11.72
N PRO A 183 -10.91 -3.44 11.86
CA PRO A 183 -11.69 -4.06 10.80
C PRO A 183 -12.72 -3.09 10.25
N GLY A 184 -12.75 -2.95 8.93
CA GLY A 184 -13.64 -2.03 8.21
C GLY A 184 -13.13 -0.61 8.00
N MET A 185 -11.93 -0.27 8.48
CA MET A 185 -11.30 1.03 8.23
C MET A 185 -10.22 0.92 7.16
N VAL A 186 -10.12 1.89 6.25
CA VAL A 186 -9.04 2.04 5.27
C VAL A 186 -8.00 3.04 5.80
N ALA A 187 -6.73 2.79 5.53
CA ALA A 187 -5.58 3.59 5.91
C ALA A 187 -4.62 3.74 4.73
N LEU A 188 -3.81 4.80 4.69
CA LEU A 188 -2.71 4.86 3.72
C LEU A 188 -1.71 3.74 4.02
N CYS A 189 -1.27 3.05 2.97
CA CYS A 189 -0.31 1.96 3.09
C CYS A 189 1.05 2.52 3.49
N SER A 190 1.44 2.44 4.76
CA SER A 190 2.85 2.67 5.07
C SER A 190 3.67 1.50 4.55
N GLU A 191 4.75 1.77 3.81
CA GLU A 191 5.75 0.73 3.50
C GLU A 191 6.47 0.23 4.76
N ARG A 192 6.20 0.81 5.93
CA ARG A 192 6.80 0.41 7.20
C ARG A 192 5.91 -0.55 7.97
N VAL A 193 6.53 -1.68 8.28
CA VAL A 193 6.14 -2.71 9.24
C VAL A 193 5.40 -2.08 10.43
N PRO A 194 4.21 -2.56 10.81
CA PRO A 194 3.55 -2.10 12.02
C PRO A 194 4.50 -2.30 13.20
N MET A 195 4.55 -1.32 14.12
CA MET A 195 5.07 -1.51 15.48
C MET A 195 4.63 -2.89 15.98
N ARG A 196 5.60 -3.74 16.32
CA ARG A 196 5.34 -5.15 16.65
C ARG A 196 4.77 -5.19 18.07
N GLY A 197 3.49 -5.53 18.18
CA GLY A 197 2.88 -6.04 19.42
C GLY A 197 2.80 -5.07 20.61
N HIS A 198 1.93 -5.43 21.57
CA HIS A 198 1.91 -4.80 22.89
C HIS A 198 3.26 -5.01 23.58
N GLY A 199 3.95 -3.93 23.94
CA GLY A 199 5.17 -3.95 24.75
C GLY A 199 6.44 -3.38 24.10
N GLU A 200 6.41 -3.00 22.82
CA GLU A 200 7.52 -2.26 22.19
C GLU A 200 7.34 -0.74 22.32
N HIS A 201 8.42 -0.03 22.65
CA HIS A 201 8.43 1.42 22.84
C HIS A 201 8.40 2.17 21.50
N GLY A 202 7.64 3.26 21.41
CA GLY A 202 7.60 4.15 20.24
C GLY A 202 8.90 4.92 20.02
N PRO A 203 8.94 5.87 19.06
CA PRO A 203 10.10 6.74 18.88
C PRO A 203 10.40 7.51 20.17
N ALA A 204 11.66 7.93 20.31
CA ALA A 204 12.09 8.74 21.46
C ALA A 204 11.31 10.07 21.49
N CYS A 205 11.03 10.55 22.69
CA CYS A 205 10.28 11.78 22.94
C CYS A 205 10.76 12.48 24.20
N GLU A 206 10.55 13.78 24.27
CA GLU A 206 10.76 14.61 25.46
C GLU A 206 9.43 15.05 26.08
N SER A 207 8.37 15.13 25.26
CA SER A 207 7.04 15.56 25.67
C SER A 207 5.93 14.88 24.87
N ASP A 208 4.69 14.98 25.35
CA ASP A 208 3.51 14.43 24.68
C ASP A 208 3.28 15.05 23.29
N VAL A 209 3.77 16.27 23.07
CA VAL A 209 3.68 16.98 21.78
C VAL A 209 4.44 16.21 20.70
N ASP A 210 5.58 15.60 21.05
CA ASP A 210 6.39 14.81 20.11
C ASP A 210 5.64 13.55 19.63
N CYS A 211 4.71 13.06 20.45
CA CYS A 211 3.92 11.86 20.18
C CYS A 211 2.57 12.16 19.52
N ALA A 212 2.12 13.43 19.47
CA ALA A 212 0.84 13.82 18.92
C ALA A 212 0.69 13.47 17.42
N HIS A 213 1.81 13.33 16.71
CA HIS A 213 1.87 12.96 15.29
C HIS A 213 2.16 11.47 15.06
N VAL A 214 2.36 10.70 16.13
CA VAL A 214 2.68 9.27 16.05
C VAL A 214 1.38 8.47 16.13
N THR A 215 0.95 7.92 14.98
CA THR A 215 -0.33 7.20 14.88
C THR A 215 -0.39 6.02 15.86
N GLY A 216 -1.34 6.08 16.79
CA GLY A 216 -1.54 5.07 17.83
C GLY A 216 -0.74 5.30 19.10
N CYS A 217 0.07 6.36 19.20
CA CYS A 217 0.60 6.81 20.48
C CYS A 217 -0.26 7.97 21.01
N VAL A 218 -0.37 8.07 22.33
CA VAL A 218 -1.17 9.09 23.00
C VAL A 218 -0.34 10.02 23.86
N ARG A 219 0.90 9.63 24.21
CA ARG A 219 1.79 10.41 25.09
C ARG A 219 3.23 9.94 25.05
N CYS A 220 4.12 10.74 25.62
CA CYS A 220 5.48 10.34 25.95
C CYS A 220 5.50 9.58 27.28
N ALA A 221 6.04 8.36 27.28
CA ALA A 221 6.24 7.61 28.51
C ALA A 221 7.43 8.17 29.29
N GLN A 222 7.47 7.92 30.60
CA GLN A 222 8.63 8.27 31.45
C GLN A 222 9.92 7.56 31.03
N SER A 223 9.83 6.50 30.20
CA SER A 223 10.99 5.85 29.59
C SER A 223 11.66 6.69 28.49
N GLY A 224 11.08 7.84 28.10
CA GLY A 224 11.57 8.68 27.01
C GLY A 224 11.12 8.22 25.63
N PHE A 225 10.04 7.44 25.54
CA PHE A 225 9.52 6.89 24.28
C PHE A 225 8.00 7.02 24.20
N CYS A 226 7.47 7.24 22.99
CA CYS A 226 6.03 7.34 22.78
C CYS A 226 5.31 6.03 23.10
N THR A 227 4.12 6.11 23.67
CA THR A 227 3.31 4.95 24.07
C THR A 227 1.83 5.15 23.73
N ASP A 228 1.12 4.05 23.51
CA ASP A 228 -0.33 3.96 23.33
C ASP A 228 -1.11 3.88 24.66
N VAL A 229 -0.41 3.77 25.80
CA VAL A 229 -1.01 3.66 27.14
C VAL A 229 -1.37 5.06 27.68
N PRO A 230 -2.65 5.39 27.89
CA PRO A 230 -3.06 6.68 28.46
C PRO A 230 -2.63 6.83 29.92
N LEU A 231 -2.63 8.07 30.44
CA LEU A 231 -2.46 8.30 31.88
C LEU A 231 -3.66 7.71 32.64
N PRO A 232 -3.45 7.12 33.83
CA PRO A 232 -4.57 6.79 34.71
C PRO A 232 -5.37 8.06 35.01
N ALA A 233 -6.70 7.94 35.06
CA ALA A 233 -7.55 9.05 35.46
C ALA A 233 -7.13 9.51 36.87
N ALA A 234 -6.97 10.82 37.07
CA ALA A 234 -6.67 11.36 38.39
C ALA A 234 -7.81 11.01 39.36
N GLU A 235 -7.49 10.33 40.46
CA GLU A 235 -8.39 10.10 41.60
C GLU A 235 -8.58 11.38 42.43
#